data_AF-A0A7Y0DVP6-F1
#
_entry.id   AF-A0A7Y0DVP6-F1
#
_cell.length_a   1.000
_cell.length_b   1.000
_cell.length_c   1.000
_cell.angle_alpha   90.00
_cell.angle_beta   90.00
_cell.angle_gamma   90.00
#
_symmetry.space_group_name_H-M   'P 1'
#
loop_
_entity.id
_entity.type
_entity.pdbx_description
1 polymer ?
#
loop_
_entity_poly.entity_id
_entity_poly.type
_entity_poly.pdbx_seq_one_letter_code
_entity_poly.pdbx_strand_id
1 'polypeptide(L)'
;MKIKSMIAITISISYLLSTNSVSAASPENVADILGRDLNVPVIGSLGHVGLWTGSEVLEVLDTEAVIEVNSLSSFVNETEYWGYKVRNPKIHINNRENIIKFGLQQKEFLPSYSLSFMYVAGRWEFKRVYNPVTKDWERKRVIAQKGEFRCDTFIEFAWKRANEKRPYGDTPYVMYSNY
;
A
#
# COMPACT_ATOMS: atom_id res chain seq x y z
N MET A 1 -43.62 47.33 -50.40
CA MET A 1 -43.29 47.47 -48.98
C MET A 1 -42.40 46.28 -48.60
N LYS A 2 -41.12 46.51 -48.26
CA LYS A 2 -40.07 45.47 -48.19
C LYS A 2 -40.04 44.79 -46.81
N ILE A 3 -40.05 43.45 -46.80
CA ILE A 3 -39.87 42.61 -45.62
C ILE A 3 -38.38 42.63 -45.24
N LYS A 4 -38.05 43.05 -44.02
CA LYS A 4 -36.68 42.96 -43.46
C LYS A 4 -36.48 41.57 -42.87
N SER A 5 -35.58 40.80 -43.46
CA SER A 5 -35.12 39.52 -42.90
C SER A 5 -34.09 39.80 -41.81
N MET A 6 -34.37 39.38 -40.57
CA MET A 6 -33.38 39.38 -39.48
C MET A 6 -32.59 38.06 -39.54
N ILE A 7 -31.27 38.17 -39.70
CA ILE A 7 -30.33 37.05 -39.53
C ILE A 7 -29.89 37.06 -38.07
N ALA A 8 -30.27 36.04 -37.31
CA ALA A 8 -29.77 35.81 -35.96
C ALA A 8 -28.44 35.04 -36.06
N ILE A 9 -27.35 35.67 -35.63
CA ILE A 9 -26.03 35.03 -35.51
C ILE A 9 -25.93 34.48 -34.09
N THR A 10 -26.01 33.16 -33.96
CA THR A 10 -25.80 32.46 -32.69
C THR A 10 -24.30 32.29 -32.47
N ILE A 11 -23.73 33.02 -31.50
CA ILE A 11 -22.34 32.85 -31.07
C ILE A 11 -22.32 31.74 -30.02
N SER A 12 -21.86 30.56 -30.40
CA SER A 12 -21.61 29.46 -29.47
C SER A 12 -20.31 29.73 -28.71
N ILE A 13 -20.42 30.14 -27.45
CA ILE A 13 -19.27 30.25 -26.54
C ILE A 13 -18.94 28.84 -26.04
N SER A 14 -17.91 28.22 -26.61
CA SER A 14 -17.33 26.98 -26.10
C SER A 14 -16.56 27.29 -24.81
N TYR A 15 -17.10 26.92 -23.66
CA TYR A 15 -16.34 26.87 -22.41
C TYR A 15 -15.35 25.70 -22.50
N LEU A 16 -14.07 25.99 -22.70
CA LEU A 16 -13.00 25.04 -22.41
C LEU A 16 -12.92 24.91 -20.88
N LEU A 17 -13.46 23.80 -20.36
CA LEU A 17 -13.17 23.35 -19.01
C LEU A 17 -11.70 22.91 -18.97
N SER A 18 -10.83 23.75 -18.44
CA SER A 18 -9.49 23.32 -18.04
C SER A 18 -9.66 22.43 -16.81
N THR A 19 -9.69 21.11 -17.00
CA THR A 19 -9.49 20.19 -15.88
C THR A 19 -8.06 20.36 -15.43
N ASN A 20 -7.86 21.04 -14.29
CA ASN A 20 -6.59 20.94 -13.58
C ASN A 20 -6.50 19.48 -13.11
N SER A 21 -5.88 18.62 -13.90
CA SER A 21 -5.45 17.31 -13.45
C SER A 21 -4.40 17.58 -12.38
N VAL A 22 -4.83 17.55 -11.11
CA VAL A 22 -3.90 17.50 -9.99
C VAL A 22 -3.17 16.17 -10.17
N SER A 23 -1.94 16.22 -10.70
CA SER A 23 -1.12 15.02 -10.80
C SER A 23 -0.90 14.53 -9.37
N ALA A 24 -1.34 13.30 -9.09
CA ALA A 24 -1.02 12.62 -7.85
C ALA A 24 0.49 12.72 -7.58
N ALA A 25 0.86 13.09 -6.36
CA ALA A 25 2.25 13.36 -6.00
C ALA A 25 3.08 12.06 -6.03
N SER A 26 4.34 12.15 -6.48
CA SER A 26 5.27 11.01 -6.48
C SER A 26 5.94 10.85 -5.12
N PRO A 27 6.20 9.61 -4.64
CA PRO A 27 6.84 9.41 -3.34
C PRO A 27 8.23 10.03 -3.28
N GLU A 28 8.58 10.57 -2.11
CA GLU A 28 9.84 11.30 -1.92
C GLU A 28 10.82 10.56 -1.00
N ASN A 29 10.30 9.81 -0.02
CA ASN A 29 11.10 9.22 1.04
C ASN A 29 10.75 7.74 1.25
N VAL A 30 11.75 6.95 1.67
CA VAL A 30 11.55 5.54 2.05
C VAL A 30 10.46 5.42 3.11
N ALA A 31 9.60 4.41 2.98
CA ALA A 31 8.41 4.15 3.79
C ALA A 31 7.27 5.19 3.65
N ASP A 32 7.30 6.05 2.64
CA ASP A 32 6.09 6.80 2.26
C ASP A 32 4.98 5.81 1.86
N ILE A 33 3.76 6.09 2.30
CA ILE A 33 2.60 5.25 2.03
C ILE A 33 1.96 5.74 0.73
N LEU A 34 1.84 4.83 -0.22
CA LEU A 34 1.19 5.07 -1.50
C LEU A 34 -0.24 4.57 -1.46
N GLY A 35 -1.16 5.25 -2.14
CA GLY A 35 -2.57 4.87 -2.23
C GLY A 35 -3.06 4.84 -3.68
N ARG A 36 -3.94 3.89 -3.97
CA ARG A 36 -4.69 3.80 -5.23
C ARG A 36 -6.04 3.14 -4.97
N ASP A 37 -6.95 3.21 -5.95
CA ASP A 37 -8.20 2.47 -5.91
C ASP A 37 -7.96 0.95 -5.84
N LEU A 38 -8.87 0.19 -5.23
CA LEU A 38 -8.80 -1.27 -5.27
C LEU A 38 -9.25 -1.80 -6.64
N ASN A 39 -8.52 -2.77 -7.19
CA ASN A 39 -8.86 -3.43 -8.45
C ASN A 39 -9.94 -4.53 -8.25
N VAL A 40 -11.10 -4.19 -7.66
CA VAL A 40 -12.21 -5.14 -7.44
C VAL A 40 -13.57 -4.50 -7.80
N PRO A 41 -14.39 -5.09 -8.70
CA PRO A 41 -15.60 -4.45 -9.22
C PRO A 41 -16.80 -4.28 -8.26
N VAL A 42 -16.70 -4.65 -6.97
CA VAL A 42 -17.91 -4.86 -6.13
C VAL A 42 -17.88 -4.10 -4.79
N ILE A 43 -16.76 -3.49 -4.39
CA ILE A 43 -16.73 -2.63 -3.19
C ILE A 43 -16.04 -1.32 -3.56
N GLY A 44 -16.83 -0.40 -4.12
CA GLY A 44 -16.40 0.98 -4.32
C GLY A 44 -15.82 1.56 -3.03
N SER A 45 -14.76 2.37 -3.18
CA SER A 45 -14.02 3.12 -2.15
C SER A 45 -13.18 2.33 -1.13
N LEU A 46 -12.94 1.03 -1.29
CA LEU A 46 -11.81 0.42 -0.60
C LEU A 46 -10.54 0.76 -1.38
N GLY A 47 -9.55 1.34 -0.71
CA GLY A 47 -8.26 1.63 -1.33
C GLY A 47 -7.31 0.45 -1.22
N HIS A 48 -6.25 0.53 -2.01
CA HIS A 48 -5.07 -0.31 -1.87
C HIS A 48 -3.87 0.56 -1.52
N VAL A 49 -2.99 0.04 -0.67
CA VAL A 49 -1.83 0.78 -0.16
C VAL A 49 -0.55 -0.02 -0.21
N GLY A 50 0.55 0.69 -0.42
CA GLY A 50 1.91 0.14 -0.44
C GLY A 50 2.92 1.06 0.25
N LEU A 51 4.12 0.55 0.48
CA LEU A 51 5.26 1.30 1.02
C LEU A 51 6.28 1.56 -0.07
N TRP A 52 6.69 2.82 -0.22
CA TRP A 52 7.82 3.17 -1.07
C TRP A 52 9.12 2.65 -0.47
N THR A 53 9.87 1.81 -1.18
CA THR A 53 11.17 1.29 -0.72
C THR A 53 12.32 2.26 -0.97
N GLY A 54 12.07 3.37 -1.68
CA GLY A 54 13.10 4.26 -2.24
C GLY A 54 13.23 4.12 -3.76
N SER A 55 12.81 2.99 -4.32
CA SER A 55 12.85 2.71 -5.77
C SER A 55 11.66 1.90 -6.29
N GLU A 56 10.97 1.17 -5.42
CA GLU A 56 9.89 0.25 -5.73
C GLU A 56 8.78 0.35 -4.67
N VAL A 57 7.68 -0.35 -4.88
CA VAL A 57 6.53 -0.41 -3.97
C VAL A 57 6.45 -1.79 -3.35
N LEU A 58 6.63 -1.85 -2.03
CA LEU A 58 6.37 -3.03 -1.23
C LEU A 58 4.88 -3.07 -0.86
N GLU A 59 4.16 -4.08 -1.32
CA GLU A 59 2.71 -4.18 -1.15
C GLU A 59 2.25 -5.61 -0.84
N VAL A 60 1.01 -5.71 -0.35
CA VAL A 60 0.35 -6.99 -0.06
C VAL A 60 -0.82 -7.18 -1.00
N LEU A 61 -0.78 -8.23 -1.83
CA LEU A 61 -1.78 -8.54 -2.85
C LEU A 61 -2.46 -9.88 -2.57
N ASP A 62 -3.67 -10.05 -3.11
CA ASP A 62 -4.37 -11.33 -3.12
C ASP A 62 -3.88 -12.22 -4.28
N THR A 63 -2.59 -12.54 -4.24
CA THR A 63 -1.87 -13.35 -5.23
C THR A 63 -1.14 -14.49 -4.55
N GLU A 64 -0.57 -15.42 -5.33
CA GLU A 64 0.25 -16.51 -4.77
C GLU A 64 1.46 -15.97 -3.98
N ALA A 65 2.07 -14.91 -4.48
CA ALA A 65 3.20 -14.23 -3.83
C ALA A 65 2.71 -13.06 -2.98
N VAL A 66 1.88 -13.30 -1.96
CA VAL A 66 1.16 -12.27 -1.18
C VAL A 66 1.92 -10.99 -0.82
N ILE A 67 3.23 -11.04 -0.56
CA ILE A 67 4.06 -9.84 -0.32
C ILE A 67 5.01 -9.64 -1.50
N GLU A 68 4.75 -8.60 -2.29
CA GLU A 68 5.44 -8.29 -3.54
C GLU A 68 6.21 -6.97 -3.45
N VAL A 69 7.20 -6.84 -4.33
CA VAL A 69 7.92 -5.58 -4.57
C VAL A 69 7.77 -5.28 -6.04
N ASN A 70 6.98 -4.25 -6.36
CA ASN A 70 6.60 -3.90 -7.71
C ASN A 70 7.14 -2.52 -8.10
N SER A 71 7.28 -2.25 -9.40
CA SER A 71 7.69 -0.92 -9.84
C SER A 71 6.62 0.13 -9.51
N LEU A 72 7.02 1.39 -9.34
CA LEU A 72 6.06 2.50 -9.18
C LEU A 72 5.07 2.55 -10.34
N SER A 73 5.55 2.34 -11.57
CA SER A 73 4.69 2.35 -12.76
C SER A 73 3.67 1.23 -12.74
N SER A 74 4.03 0.02 -12.31
CA SER A 74 3.09 -1.10 -12.17
C SER A 74 2.02 -0.77 -11.13
N PHE A 75 2.41 -0.22 -9.98
CA PHE A 75 1.47 0.16 -8.93
C PHE A 75 0.49 1.24 -9.42
N VAL A 76 1.00 2.31 -10.04
CA VAL A 76 0.21 3.47 -10.48
C VAL A 76 -0.71 3.14 -11.65
N ASN A 77 -0.31 2.22 -12.53
CA ASN A 77 -1.10 1.88 -13.72
C ASN A 77 -2.16 0.80 -13.47
N GLU A 78 -2.18 0.18 -12.30
CA GLU A 78 -3.15 -0.87 -11.96
C GLU A 78 -4.57 -0.30 -11.84
N THR A 79 -4.73 0.84 -11.17
CA THR A 79 -6.00 1.54 -10.89
C THR A 79 -5.75 3.03 -10.66
N GLU A 80 -6.80 3.83 -10.44
CA GLU A 80 -6.65 5.27 -10.16
C GLU A 80 -5.71 5.52 -8.97
N TYR A 81 -4.59 6.19 -9.25
CA TYR A 81 -3.57 6.49 -8.26
C TYR A 81 -3.88 7.78 -7.51
N TRP A 82 -3.82 7.71 -6.17
CA TRP A 82 -4.16 8.83 -5.30
C TRP A 82 -2.94 9.66 -4.89
N GLY A 83 -1.73 9.16 -5.16
CA GLY A 83 -0.49 9.78 -4.71
C GLY A 83 0.11 9.06 -3.52
N TYR A 84 1.09 9.71 -2.91
CA TYR A 84 1.60 9.32 -1.61
C TYR A 84 0.97 10.20 -0.52
N LYS A 85 0.80 9.62 0.66
CA LYS A 85 0.37 10.38 1.83
C LYS A 85 1.53 11.27 2.29
N VAL A 86 1.42 12.57 2.01
CA VAL A 86 2.29 13.58 2.62
C VAL A 86 2.09 13.46 4.12
N ARG A 87 3.16 13.04 4.78
CA ARG A 87 3.16 12.83 6.21
C ARG A 87 2.72 14.10 6.92
N ASN A 88 1.97 13.98 8.01
CA ASN A 88 1.84 15.09 8.95
C ASN A 88 3.26 15.59 9.30
N PRO A 89 3.62 16.84 8.92
CA PRO A 89 5.00 17.33 9.03
C PRO A 89 5.50 17.37 10.47
N LYS A 90 4.60 17.24 11.45
CA LYS A 90 4.91 17.15 12.89
C LYS A 90 5.32 15.75 13.35
N ILE A 91 5.07 14.71 12.56
CA ILE A 91 5.51 13.36 12.87
C ILE A 91 6.89 13.21 12.22
N HIS A 92 7.90 12.75 12.97
CA HIS A 92 9.25 12.42 12.46
C HIS A 92 9.50 10.89 12.55
N ILE A 93 10.03 10.26 11.48
CA ILE A 93 10.09 8.78 11.27
C ILE A 93 11.58 8.60 11.36
N ASN A 94 12.03 7.97 12.41
CA ASN A 94 13.45 7.74 12.63
C ASN A 94 13.92 6.47 11.90
N ASN A 95 13.03 5.51 11.71
CA ASN A 95 13.35 4.14 11.33
C ASN A 95 12.75 3.72 9.97
N ARG A 96 12.80 4.59 8.95
CA ARG A 96 12.22 4.34 7.62
C ARG A 96 12.66 3.00 7.02
N GLU A 97 13.96 2.73 7.04
CA GLU A 97 14.53 1.47 6.54
C GLU A 97 14.04 0.24 7.31
N ASN A 98 13.84 0.36 8.63
CA ASN A 98 13.34 -0.76 9.43
C ASN A 98 11.88 -1.08 9.09
N ILE A 99 11.07 -0.10 8.72
CA ILE A 99 9.69 -0.34 8.26
C ILE A 99 9.71 -1.27 7.05
N ILE A 100 10.50 -0.93 6.03
CA ILE A 100 10.65 -1.75 4.81
C ILE A 100 11.23 -3.11 5.14
N LYS A 101 12.31 -3.17 5.93
CA LYS A 101 12.96 -4.41 6.36
C LYS A 101 11.97 -5.36 7.05
N PHE A 102 11.15 -4.87 7.97
CA PHE A 102 10.20 -5.71 8.69
C PHE A 102 9.04 -6.17 7.82
N GLY A 103 8.58 -5.33 6.89
CA GLY A 103 7.61 -5.73 5.87
C GLY A 103 8.16 -6.86 4.97
N LEU A 104 9.36 -6.67 4.41
CA LEU A 104 10.02 -7.68 3.57
C LEU A 104 10.28 -9.00 4.31
N GLN A 105 10.66 -8.93 5.59
CA GLN A 105 10.88 -10.12 6.40
C GLN A 105 9.64 -11.03 6.44
N GLN A 106 8.44 -10.48 6.29
CA GLN A 106 7.22 -11.29 6.34
C GLN A 106 7.09 -12.28 5.19
N LYS A 107 7.82 -12.11 4.09
CA LYS A 107 7.92 -13.07 2.98
C LYS A 107 8.39 -14.45 3.43
N GLU A 108 9.20 -14.50 4.49
CA GLU A 108 9.77 -15.75 4.99
C GLU A 108 8.74 -16.66 5.72
N PHE A 109 7.55 -16.13 6.04
CA PHE A 109 6.56 -16.83 6.87
C PHE A 109 5.35 -17.34 6.10
N LEU A 110 5.49 -17.64 4.80
CA LEU A 110 4.40 -18.16 3.96
C LEU A 110 3.10 -17.36 4.13
N PRO A 111 3.14 -16.02 3.90
CA PRO A 111 2.02 -15.15 4.19
C PRO A 111 0.79 -15.49 3.35
N SER A 112 -0.40 -15.28 3.91
CA SER A 112 -1.69 -15.30 3.19
C SER A 112 -2.35 -13.92 3.19
N TYR A 113 -3.08 -13.61 2.11
CA TYR A 113 -3.92 -12.43 2.07
C TYR A 113 -5.16 -12.60 2.96
N SER A 114 -5.66 -11.51 3.54
CA SER A 114 -6.86 -11.50 4.37
C SER A 114 -7.65 -10.23 4.21
N LEU A 115 -8.98 -10.33 4.32
CA LEU A 115 -9.89 -9.19 4.37
C LEU A 115 -10.04 -8.63 5.80
N SER A 116 -9.46 -9.31 6.79
CA SER A 116 -9.52 -8.94 8.20
C SER A 116 -8.89 -7.58 8.47
N PHE A 117 -9.48 -6.86 9.43
CA PHE A 117 -8.89 -5.64 10.00
C PHE A 117 -7.80 -5.93 11.03
N MET A 118 -7.50 -7.21 11.29
CA MET A 118 -6.43 -7.67 12.15
C MET A 118 -5.38 -8.41 11.34
N TYR A 119 -4.10 -8.09 11.57
CA TYR A 119 -3.00 -8.87 11.01
C TYR A 119 -2.56 -9.99 11.95
N VAL A 120 -1.96 -11.03 11.39
CA VAL A 120 -1.18 -12.05 12.10
C VAL A 120 0.27 -11.92 11.65
N ALA A 121 1.16 -11.54 12.56
CA ALA A 121 2.59 -11.46 12.25
C ALA A 121 3.19 -12.86 12.21
N GLY A 122 3.86 -13.18 11.10
CA GLY A 122 4.67 -14.37 10.97
C GLY A 122 5.84 -14.35 11.94
N ARG A 123 6.14 -15.52 12.53
CA ARG A 123 7.21 -15.68 13.50
C ARG A 123 7.94 -17.00 13.36
N TRP A 124 9.23 -16.94 13.63
CA TRP A 124 10.11 -18.08 13.80
C TRP A 124 10.01 -18.63 15.22
N GLU A 125 10.18 -19.93 15.35
CA GLU A 125 10.60 -20.57 16.60
C GLU A 125 11.79 -21.49 16.34
N PHE A 126 12.47 -21.88 17.41
CA PHE A 126 13.50 -22.89 17.34
C PHE A 126 13.00 -24.18 17.94
N LYS A 127 12.99 -25.25 17.15
CA LYS A 127 12.68 -26.60 17.61
C LYS A 127 13.95 -27.45 17.66
N ARG A 128 14.01 -28.37 18.62
CA ARG A 128 15.00 -29.46 18.59
C ARG A 128 14.50 -30.51 17.62
N VAL A 129 15.31 -30.80 16.60
CA VAL A 129 15.02 -31.80 15.57
C VAL A 129 16.15 -32.80 15.57
N TYR A 130 15.80 -34.08 15.67
CA TYR A 130 16.79 -35.16 15.61
C TYR A 130 17.31 -35.28 14.18
N ASN A 131 18.63 -35.22 14.01
CA ASN A 131 19.28 -35.45 12.72
C ASN A 131 19.72 -36.93 12.63
N PRO A 132 19.10 -37.74 11.75
CA PRO A 132 19.42 -39.16 11.65
C PRO A 132 20.79 -39.45 11.03
N VAL A 133 21.40 -38.46 10.34
CA VAL A 133 22.72 -38.56 9.71
C VAL A 133 23.81 -38.35 10.74
N THR A 134 23.74 -37.27 11.52
CA THR A 134 24.75 -36.94 12.55
C THR A 134 24.51 -37.64 13.88
N LYS A 135 23.34 -38.29 14.05
CA LYS A 135 22.89 -38.95 15.30
C LYS A 135 22.76 -38.00 16.49
N ASP A 136 22.58 -36.71 16.25
CA ASP A 136 22.48 -35.68 17.29
C ASP A 136 21.20 -34.84 17.15
N TRP A 137 20.87 -34.09 18.21
CA TRP A 137 19.77 -33.15 18.26
C TRP A 137 20.22 -31.76 17.85
N GLU A 138 19.68 -31.25 16.75
CA GLU A 138 20.00 -29.93 16.24
C GLU A 138 18.90 -28.93 16.55
N ARG A 139 19.29 -27.68 16.78
CA ARG A 139 18.34 -26.57 16.92
C ARG A 139 18.04 -25.99 15.54
N LYS A 140 16.84 -26.25 15.01
CA LYS A 140 16.40 -25.76 13.70
C LYS A 140 15.36 -24.67 13.85
N ARG A 141 15.48 -23.64 13.00
CA ARG A 141 14.49 -22.57 12.89
C ARG A 141 13.33 -23.05 12.03
N VAL A 142 12.11 -22.95 12.53
CA VAL A 142 10.88 -23.38 11.83
C VAL A 142 9.81 -22.30 11.94
N ILE A 143 8.95 -22.19 10.92
CA ILE A 143 7.84 -21.23 10.92
C ILE A 143 6.88 -21.66 12.02
N ALA A 144 6.81 -20.87 13.09
CA ALA A 144 5.89 -21.12 14.21
C ALA A 144 4.49 -20.59 13.90
N GLN A 145 4.42 -19.53 13.10
CA GLN A 145 3.20 -18.87 12.70
C GLN A 145 3.39 -18.29 11.31
N LYS A 146 2.42 -18.56 10.43
CA LYS A 146 2.37 -17.91 9.13
C LYS A 146 1.92 -16.46 9.26
N GLY A 147 2.33 -15.63 8.32
CA GLY A 147 1.82 -14.26 8.22
C GLY A 147 0.40 -14.24 7.65
N GLU A 148 -0.44 -13.32 8.10
CA GLU A 148 -1.74 -13.06 7.49
C GLU A 148 -1.99 -11.55 7.48
N PHE A 149 -2.21 -11.00 6.29
CA PHE A 149 -2.22 -9.54 6.11
C PHE A 149 -3.26 -9.07 5.09
N ARG A 150 -3.80 -7.90 5.36
CA ARG A 150 -4.38 -7.00 4.36
C ARG A 150 -3.36 -5.90 4.05
N CYS A 151 -3.50 -5.21 2.92
CA CYS A 151 -2.59 -4.13 2.54
C CYS A 151 -2.35 -3.09 3.65
N ASP A 152 -3.40 -2.55 4.28
CA ASP A 152 -3.28 -1.54 5.34
C ASP A 152 -2.85 -2.09 6.71
N THR A 153 -3.30 -3.30 7.09
CA THR A 153 -2.86 -3.97 8.33
C THR A 153 -1.38 -4.39 8.23
N PHE A 154 -0.89 -4.65 7.03
CA PHE A 154 0.54 -4.83 6.75
C PHE A 154 1.35 -3.55 6.96
N ILE A 155 0.87 -2.40 6.46
CA ILE A 155 1.48 -1.10 6.77
C ILE A 155 1.55 -0.91 8.29
N GLU A 156 0.44 -1.17 8.99
CA GLU A 156 0.41 -1.04 10.44
C GLU A 156 1.45 -1.92 11.14
N PHE A 157 1.51 -3.19 10.75
CA PHE A 157 2.51 -4.12 11.27
C PHE A 157 3.93 -3.59 11.08
N ALA A 158 4.29 -3.19 9.86
CA ALA A 158 5.64 -2.75 9.51
C ALA A 158 6.07 -1.53 10.35
N TRP A 159 5.19 -0.53 10.45
CA TRP A 159 5.42 0.67 11.25
C TRP A 159 5.53 0.38 12.74
N LYS A 160 4.59 -0.41 13.29
CA LYS A 160 4.60 -0.77 14.71
C LYS A 160 5.85 -1.59 15.05
N ARG A 161 6.26 -2.50 14.17
CA ARG A 161 7.46 -3.33 14.36
C ARG A 161 8.74 -2.50 14.33
N ALA A 162 8.76 -1.44 13.52
CA ALA A 162 9.83 -0.43 13.49
C ALA A 162 9.82 0.54 14.67
N ASN A 163 8.89 0.39 15.63
CA ASN A 163 8.70 1.29 16.76
C ASN A 163 8.38 2.73 16.32
N GLU A 164 7.63 2.88 15.23
CA GLU A 164 7.21 4.17 14.69
C GLU A 164 5.74 4.47 14.99
N LYS A 165 5.43 5.77 15.16
CA LYS A 165 4.04 6.21 15.33
C LYS A 165 3.29 6.11 14.01
N ARG A 166 2.05 5.60 14.06
CA ARG A 166 1.16 5.52 12.89
C ARG A 166 0.95 6.92 12.29
N PRO A 167 1.06 7.10 10.97
CA PRO A 167 0.87 8.39 10.33
C PRO A 167 -0.60 8.68 9.95
N TYR A 168 -1.51 7.75 10.18
CA TYR A 168 -2.91 7.79 9.73
C TYR A 168 -3.95 7.66 10.85
N GLY A 169 -3.58 7.84 12.12
CA GLY A 169 -4.52 7.78 13.26
C GLY A 169 -4.71 6.38 13.86
N ASP A 170 -5.83 6.18 14.55
CA ASP A 170 -6.03 5.02 15.44
C ASP A 170 -6.44 3.73 14.73
N THR A 171 -6.89 3.80 13.48
CA THR A 171 -7.27 2.62 12.69
C THR A 171 -6.71 2.66 11.27
N PRO A 172 -6.40 1.50 10.66
CA PRO A 172 -6.00 1.40 9.25
C PRO A 172 -7.00 2.02 8.27
N TYR A 173 -8.30 2.04 8.60
CA TYR A 173 -9.33 2.63 7.75
C TYR A 173 -9.15 4.14 7.51
N VAL A 174 -8.63 4.87 8.50
CA VAL A 174 -8.35 6.31 8.39
C VAL A 174 -7.15 6.58 7.45
N MET A 175 -6.45 5.52 7.00
CA MET A 175 -5.44 5.64 5.95
C MET A 175 -6.06 6.11 4.64
N TYR A 176 -7.27 5.64 4.30
CA TYR A 176 -7.96 5.95 3.04
C TYR A 176 -8.69 7.29 3.06
N SER A 177 -9.15 7.77 4.22
CA SER A 177 -10.04 8.94 4.33
C SER A 177 -9.36 10.31 4.12
N ASN A 178 -8.06 10.33 3.79
CA ASN A 178 -7.25 11.56 3.75
C ASN A 178 -6.37 11.63 2.50
N TYR A 179 -6.70 10.86 1.46
CA TYR A 179 -6.15 11.05 0.12
C TYR A 179 -6.98 12.10 -0.62
#